data_AF-A0A2E1ASJ9-F1
#
_entry.id   AF-A0A2E1ASJ9-F1
#
_cell.length_a   1.000
_cell.length_b   1.000
_cell.length_c   1.000
_cell.angle_alpha   90.00
_cell.angle_beta   90.00
_cell.angle_gamma   90.00
#
_symmetry.space_group_name_H-M   'P 1'
#
loop_
_entity.id
_entity.type
_entity.pdbx_description
1 polymer ?
#
loop_
_entity_poly.entity_id
_entity_poly.type
_entity_poly.pdbx_seq_one_letter_code
_entity_poly.pdbx_strand_id
1 'polypeptide(L)'
;MKNKYLIAVLFFNLLLLQQITGQSIRKSFVEMTDYEKEELVDALYELRNGPDLLNDLANFHGEFFNSDNTADPTRLDLHFNLPDETSREIFLAWHRRMIFELEQAIQEINPEISLGYWDSSVYQSSTDALWDEEFLGSFDDAWNINRNFGQGGPLPTPLDVSNLMAMDDFFEFSNELERRPVHRGAHVWTGGAMPTPLSPRDPVFYFHHSFVDKVWQEWEEIHNSSSYIASSMLRYDGTYVFDGETLPAVDPNDITDSRVYGVFYAENGLAQLDNYIVSNTYNPEEIFYYQFNIEAGNNFLVPAGTVARFESVNEINLVPGFEAAPGSSFQATIDTENNTAGKSASLFAKNRTKNPYPYSEILYEPIVWEEGGDLLDDKPIILTAAPNPFTEKITIKLSERKDCVIEVFNMMGMLIREEAFENTDTMVIKNLYGLSSGFYVIRVTDANGEILVVKRVVKM
;
A
#
# COMPACT_ATOMS: atom_id res chain seq x y z
N MET A 1 -38.63 -53.93 17.61
CA MET A 1 -37.35 -53.65 16.90
C MET A 1 -37.66 -52.60 15.85
N LYS A 2 -37.61 -51.29 16.15
CA LYS A 2 -36.46 -50.38 16.03
C LYS A 2 -35.65 -50.60 14.73
N ASN A 3 -35.86 -49.80 13.70
CA ASN A 3 -35.06 -48.58 13.48
C ASN A 3 -35.67 -47.67 12.40
N LYS A 4 -35.79 -46.38 12.77
CA LYS A 4 -36.04 -45.24 11.91
C LYS A 4 -34.70 -44.83 11.30
N TYR A 5 -34.66 -44.48 10.01
CA TYR A 5 -33.56 -43.66 9.48
C TYR A 5 -34.12 -42.31 9.05
N LEU A 6 -33.76 -41.32 9.85
CA LEU A 6 -33.98 -39.90 9.65
C LEU A 6 -32.94 -39.46 8.59
N ILE A 7 -33.37 -38.94 7.45
CA ILE A 7 -32.47 -38.27 6.51
C ILE A 7 -32.20 -36.88 7.10
N ALA A 8 -31.01 -36.72 7.65
CA ALA A 8 -30.51 -35.41 8.07
C ALA A 8 -30.09 -34.64 6.81
N VAL A 9 -30.82 -33.57 6.50
CA VAL A 9 -30.36 -32.55 5.55
C VAL A 9 -29.36 -31.70 6.31
N LEU A 10 -28.07 -31.94 6.08
CA LEU A 10 -26.99 -31.08 6.55
C LEU A 10 -26.92 -29.86 5.61
N PHE A 11 -27.50 -28.74 6.04
CA PHE A 11 -27.11 -27.43 5.53
C PHE A 11 -25.70 -27.14 6.06
N PHE A 12 -24.70 -27.35 5.22
CA PHE A 12 -23.36 -26.80 5.47
C PHE A 12 -23.39 -25.34 5.03
N ASN A 13 -23.64 -24.43 5.97
CA ASN A 13 -23.21 -23.04 5.84
C ASN A 13 -21.68 -23.05 5.97
N LEU A 14 -20.96 -23.13 4.83
CA LEU A 14 -19.60 -22.62 4.78
C LEU A 14 -19.70 -21.11 4.56
N LEU A 15 -19.62 -20.37 5.66
CA LEU A 15 -19.06 -19.02 5.64
C LEU A 15 -17.60 -19.18 5.25
N LEU A 16 -17.31 -19.01 3.96
CA LEU A 16 -15.95 -18.75 3.50
C LEU A 16 -15.68 -17.30 3.84
N LEU A 17 -14.76 -17.09 4.79
CA LEU A 17 -14.11 -15.82 5.04
C LEU A 17 -13.61 -15.31 3.68
N GLN A 18 -14.22 -14.23 3.23
CA GLN A 18 -13.68 -13.42 2.14
C GLN A 18 -12.34 -12.91 2.64
N GLN A 19 -11.31 -12.97 1.81
CA GLN A 19 -10.09 -12.22 2.07
C GLN A 19 -10.29 -10.83 1.48
N ILE A 20 -9.92 -9.87 2.30
CA ILE A 20 -10.47 -8.55 2.46
C ILE A 20 -9.26 -7.68 2.14
N THR A 21 -9.11 -7.08 0.95
CA THR A 21 -7.95 -6.19 0.63
C THR A 21 -8.26 -4.70 0.76
N GLY A 22 -7.40 -3.89 1.41
CA GLY A 22 -7.82 -2.63 2.06
C GLY A 22 -7.23 -1.32 1.56
N GLN A 23 -7.94 -0.25 1.88
CA GLN A 23 -7.60 1.16 1.70
C GLN A 23 -7.14 1.73 3.04
N SER A 24 -6.43 2.86 3.05
CA SER A 24 -5.69 3.27 4.24
C SER A 24 -6.41 4.35 5.05
N ILE A 25 -6.62 4.07 6.33
CA ILE A 25 -6.82 5.11 7.35
C ILE A 25 -5.56 5.14 8.21
N ARG A 26 -4.65 6.08 7.92
CA ARG A 26 -3.47 6.33 8.73
C ARG A 26 -3.87 7.02 10.02
N LYS A 27 -3.44 6.46 11.15
CA LYS A 27 -3.80 6.93 12.49
C LYS A 27 -2.55 7.14 13.34
N SER A 28 -2.67 7.92 14.41
CA SER A 28 -1.57 8.09 15.36
C SER A 28 -1.17 6.72 15.93
N PHE A 29 0.12 6.48 16.17
CA PHE A 29 0.57 5.20 16.75
C PHE A 29 -0.09 4.87 18.11
N VAL A 30 -0.59 5.88 18.84
CA VAL A 30 -1.34 5.67 20.09
C VAL A 30 -2.77 5.19 19.86
N GLU A 31 -3.30 5.37 18.66
CA GLU A 31 -4.62 4.92 18.20
C GLU A 31 -4.51 3.65 17.34
N MET A 32 -3.35 3.01 17.29
CA MET A 32 -3.21 1.67 16.73
C MET A 32 -3.52 0.63 17.80
N THR A 33 -4.28 -0.39 17.43
CA THR A 33 -4.51 -1.58 18.24
C THR A 33 -3.23 -2.40 18.40
N ASP A 34 -3.18 -3.27 19.41
CA ASP A 34 -2.07 -4.20 19.58
C ASP A 34 -1.94 -5.16 18.39
N TYR A 35 -3.07 -5.52 17.77
CA TYR A 35 -3.11 -6.33 16.54
C TYR A 35 -2.43 -5.60 15.38
N GLU A 36 -2.80 -4.34 15.11
CA GLU A 36 -2.19 -3.57 14.03
C GLU A 36 -0.68 -3.40 14.21
N LYS A 37 -0.23 -3.20 15.46
CA LYS A 37 1.21 -3.08 15.76
C LYS A 37 1.95 -4.39 15.52
N GLU A 38 1.41 -5.52 15.99
CA GLU A 38 2.04 -6.84 15.81
C GLU A 38 2.14 -7.20 14.33
N GLU A 39 1.04 -7.07 13.58
CA GLU A 39 0.99 -7.41 12.15
C GLU A 39 1.85 -6.48 11.31
N LEU A 40 1.93 -5.19 11.65
CA LEU A 40 2.83 -4.26 10.98
C LEU A 40 4.30 -4.63 11.21
N VAL A 41 4.69 -5.01 12.43
CA VAL A 41 6.05 -5.47 12.72
C VAL A 41 6.37 -6.72 11.93
N ASP A 42 5.48 -7.71 11.91
CA ASP A 42 5.66 -8.96 11.16
C ASP A 42 5.78 -8.67 9.65
N ALA A 43 4.92 -7.81 9.07
CA ALA A 43 4.99 -7.40 7.67
C ALA A 43 6.32 -6.71 7.31
N LEU A 44 6.85 -5.83 8.18
CA LEU A 44 8.13 -5.16 7.96
C LEU A 44 9.32 -6.16 7.96
N TYR A 45 9.28 -7.20 8.80
CA TYR A 45 10.26 -8.28 8.72
C TYR A 45 10.15 -9.08 7.43
N GLU A 46 8.92 -9.36 6.97
CA GLU A 46 8.70 -10.07 5.71
C GLU A 46 9.22 -9.29 4.51
N LEU A 47 8.89 -8.00 4.42
CA LEU A 47 9.35 -7.12 3.33
C LEU A 47 10.87 -6.97 3.30
N ARG A 48 11.54 -7.12 4.43
CA ARG A 48 13.01 -7.13 4.52
C ARG A 48 13.64 -8.47 4.13
N ASN A 49 12.95 -9.58 4.37
CA ASN A 49 13.45 -10.92 4.05
C ASN A 49 13.16 -11.35 2.59
N GLY A 50 12.21 -10.68 1.92
CA GLY A 50 11.88 -10.88 0.50
C GLY A 50 12.85 -10.18 -0.47
N PRO A 51 12.36 -9.58 -1.58
CA PRO A 51 13.15 -8.71 -2.47
C PRO A 51 13.78 -7.48 -1.78
N ASP A 52 13.49 -7.29 -0.48
CA ASP A 52 14.05 -6.28 0.40
C ASP A 52 13.71 -4.85 -0.02
N LEU A 53 12.41 -4.57 -0.08
CA LEU A 53 11.87 -3.27 -0.47
C LEU A 53 12.41 -2.14 0.42
N LEU A 54 12.59 -2.39 1.72
CA LEU A 54 13.11 -1.40 2.65
C LEU A 54 14.56 -0.98 2.30
N ASN A 55 15.44 -1.94 1.98
CA ASN A 55 16.78 -1.59 1.56
C ASN A 55 16.81 -0.96 0.16
N ASP A 56 15.95 -1.39 -0.77
CA ASP A 56 15.85 -0.77 -2.10
C ASP A 56 15.45 0.71 -2.00
N LEU A 57 14.37 1.00 -1.23
CA LEU A 57 13.92 2.36 -0.95
C LEU A 57 15.01 3.20 -0.26
N ALA A 58 15.69 2.64 0.74
CA ALA A 58 16.75 3.35 1.45
C ALA A 58 17.98 3.63 0.57
N ASN A 59 18.38 2.67 -0.26
CA ASN A 59 19.52 2.83 -1.15
C ASN A 59 19.21 3.88 -2.23
N PHE A 60 18.01 3.83 -2.82
CA PHE A 60 17.58 4.85 -3.79
C PHE A 60 17.56 6.24 -3.15
N HIS A 61 16.92 6.38 -1.99
CA HIS A 61 16.90 7.64 -1.25
C HIS A 61 18.33 8.13 -0.95
N GLY A 62 19.23 7.24 -0.56
CA GLY A 62 20.63 7.58 -0.30
C GLY A 62 21.43 8.01 -1.53
N GLU A 63 21.18 7.39 -2.68
CA GLU A 63 21.84 7.72 -3.95
C GLU A 63 21.43 9.09 -4.50
N PHE A 64 20.18 9.51 -4.26
CA PHE A 64 19.58 10.73 -4.80
C PHE A 64 19.22 11.79 -3.74
N PHE A 65 19.74 11.67 -2.51
CA PHE A 65 19.37 12.50 -1.37
C PHE A 65 19.51 14.01 -1.63
N ASN A 66 20.74 14.53 -1.70
CA ASN A 66 21.06 15.89 -2.12
C ASN A 66 22.43 15.93 -2.81
N SER A 67 22.53 16.59 -3.97
CA SER A 67 23.74 16.63 -4.81
C SER A 67 24.40 18.00 -4.82
N ASP A 68 24.27 18.76 -3.74
CA ASP A 68 24.94 20.04 -3.49
C ASP A 68 26.49 19.95 -3.45
N ASN A 69 27.05 18.74 -3.59
CA ASN A 69 28.50 18.49 -3.73
C ASN A 69 28.89 17.55 -4.90
N THR A 70 28.03 17.34 -5.90
CA THR A 70 28.40 16.49 -7.07
C THR A 70 28.92 17.31 -8.25
N ALA A 71 29.72 16.69 -9.11
CA ALA A 71 30.31 17.34 -10.29
C ALA A 71 29.29 17.57 -11.43
N ASP A 72 28.09 16.99 -11.36
CA ASP A 72 27.06 17.09 -12.38
C ASP A 72 25.89 17.95 -11.88
N PRO A 73 25.79 19.21 -12.34
CA PRO A 73 24.71 20.12 -11.94
C PRO A 73 23.35 19.77 -12.55
N THR A 74 23.24 18.70 -13.35
CA THR A 74 22.00 18.30 -14.01
C THR A 74 21.29 17.13 -13.34
N ARG A 75 21.90 16.51 -12.33
CA ARG A 75 21.30 15.40 -11.60
C ARG A 75 20.17 15.91 -10.70
N LEU A 76 18.98 15.32 -10.80
CA LEU A 76 17.85 15.61 -9.91
C LEU A 76 18.16 15.15 -8.48
N ASP A 77 17.56 15.82 -7.51
CA ASP A 77 17.71 15.55 -6.08
C ASP A 77 16.34 15.44 -5.42
N LEU A 78 16.25 14.58 -4.40
CA LEU A 78 15.04 14.39 -3.61
C LEU A 78 14.84 15.51 -2.59
N HIS A 79 15.93 16.08 -2.08
CA HIS A 79 15.92 17.04 -0.98
C HIS A 79 16.57 18.37 -1.32
N PHE A 80 16.15 19.40 -0.60
CA PHE A 80 16.80 20.70 -0.48
C PHE A 80 16.94 21.49 -1.80
N ASN A 81 16.05 21.25 -2.77
CA ASN A 81 16.00 21.99 -4.04
C ASN A 81 15.55 23.46 -3.81
N LEU A 82 14.63 23.70 -2.88
CA LEU A 82 14.12 25.04 -2.60
C LEU A 82 15.06 25.87 -1.69
N PRO A 83 15.04 27.21 -1.79
CA PRO A 83 14.23 28.02 -2.71
C PRO A 83 14.87 28.20 -4.10
N ASP A 84 16.08 27.69 -4.31
CA ASP A 84 16.93 28.06 -5.45
C ASP A 84 16.56 27.34 -6.75
N GLU A 85 15.98 26.13 -6.67
CA GLU A 85 15.68 25.26 -7.81
C GLU A 85 14.21 24.79 -7.81
N THR A 86 13.26 25.73 -7.83
CA THR A 86 11.81 25.43 -7.84
C THR A 86 11.37 24.47 -8.96
N SER A 87 12.07 24.43 -10.09
CA SER A 87 11.79 23.50 -11.19
C SER A 87 12.17 22.04 -10.91
N ARG A 88 12.90 21.78 -9.82
CA ARG A 88 13.37 20.46 -9.39
C ARG A 88 12.70 19.99 -8.12
N GLU A 89 11.86 20.82 -7.51
CA GLU A 89 11.16 20.51 -6.28
C GLU A 89 10.20 19.33 -6.47
N ILE A 90 10.38 18.28 -5.67
CA ILE A 90 9.55 17.07 -5.65
C ILE A 90 9.45 16.45 -4.24
N PHE A 91 9.98 17.09 -3.19
CA PHE A 91 10.24 16.46 -1.90
C PHE A 91 8.97 15.83 -1.30
N LEU A 92 7.91 16.62 -1.14
CA LEU A 92 6.65 16.16 -0.54
C LEU A 92 5.97 15.08 -1.39
N ALA A 93 5.81 15.30 -2.69
CA ALA A 93 5.18 14.34 -3.60
C ALA A 93 5.95 13.01 -3.70
N TRP A 94 7.28 13.05 -3.74
CA TRP A 94 8.11 11.85 -3.79
C TRP A 94 7.95 11.02 -2.52
N HIS A 95 8.00 11.65 -1.35
CA HIS A 95 7.84 10.96 -0.06
C HIS A 95 6.44 10.39 0.11
N ARG A 96 5.38 11.10 -0.31
CA ARG A 96 4.00 10.57 -0.36
C ARG A 96 3.90 9.30 -1.19
N ARG A 97 4.46 9.31 -2.41
CA ARG A 97 4.45 8.13 -3.29
C ARG A 97 5.25 6.97 -2.70
N MET A 98 6.38 7.27 -2.05
CA MET A 98 7.25 6.29 -1.40
C MET A 98 6.60 5.59 -0.20
N ILE A 99 5.94 6.34 0.69
CA ILE A 99 5.22 5.73 1.81
C ILE A 99 3.99 4.95 1.33
N PHE A 100 3.35 5.39 0.24
CA PHE A 100 2.29 4.62 -0.42
C PHE A 100 2.81 3.32 -1.05
N GLU A 101 4.00 3.32 -1.68
CA GLU A 101 4.65 2.09 -2.19
C GLU A 101 4.86 1.06 -1.08
N LEU A 102 5.39 1.48 0.06
CA LEU A 102 5.56 0.59 1.21
C LEU A 102 4.21 0.10 1.75
N GLU A 103 3.23 0.99 1.88
CA GLU A 103 1.92 0.65 2.42
C GLU A 103 1.18 -0.36 1.54
N GLN A 104 1.27 -0.25 0.21
CA GLN A 104 0.74 -1.26 -0.70
C GLN A 104 1.41 -2.62 -0.48
N ALA A 105 2.74 -2.66 -0.35
CA ALA A 105 3.45 -3.90 -0.08
C ALA A 105 3.11 -4.52 1.29
N ILE A 106 2.82 -3.69 2.30
CA ILE A 106 2.31 -4.16 3.60
C ILE A 106 0.90 -4.75 3.44
N GLN A 107 0.04 -4.09 2.66
CA GLN A 107 -1.34 -4.52 2.42
C GLN A 107 -1.45 -5.77 1.54
N GLU A 108 -0.44 -6.06 0.72
CA GLU A 108 -0.30 -7.35 0.03
C GLU A 108 -0.09 -8.52 1.03
N ILE A 109 0.55 -8.25 2.18
CA ILE A 109 0.77 -9.22 3.26
C ILE A 109 -0.46 -9.29 4.17
N ASN A 110 -0.82 -8.14 4.75
CA ASN A 110 -2.00 -7.99 5.59
C ASN A 110 -2.79 -6.73 5.18
N PRO A 111 -3.88 -6.91 4.45
CA PRO A 111 -4.65 -5.78 3.91
C PRO A 111 -5.44 -4.95 4.91
N GLU A 112 -5.67 -5.45 6.12
CA GLU A 112 -6.36 -4.69 7.17
C GLU A 112 -5.42 -3.67 7.82
N ILE A 113 -4.12 -3.73 7.51
CA ILE A 113 -3.09 -2.89 8.12
C ILE A 113 -2.84 -1.66 7.26
N SER A 114 -2.81 -0.52 7.94
CA SER A 114 -2.39 0.78 7.40
C SER A 114 -1.16 1.25 8.17
N LEU A 115 -0.34 2.09 7.54
CA LEU A 115 0.75 2.77 8.25
C LEU A 115 0.18 3.70 9.33
N GLY A 116 0.84 3.74 10.48
CA GLY A 116 0.59 4.76 11.49
C GLY A 116 1.45 6.00 11.24
N TYR A 117 1.13 7.10 11.93
CA TYR A 117 1.98 8.29 11.98
C TYR A 117 2.48 8.58 13.39
N TRP A 118 3.64 9.24 13.46
CA TRP A 118 4.21 9.77 14.70
C TRP A 118 4.18 11.29 14.67
N ASP A 119 3.20 11.89 15.37
CA ASP A 119 3.19 13.33 15.62
C ASP A 119 4.30 13.68 16.62
N SER A 120 5.48 13.92 16.06
CA SER A 120 6.67 14.30 16.81
C SER A 120 6.58 15.68 17.45
N SER A 121 5.55 16.48 17.15
CA SER A 121 5.29 17.74 17.84
C SER A 121 4.63 17.53 19.21
N VAL A 122 3.95 16.39 19.40
CA VAL A 122 3.22 16.02 20.62
C VAL A 122 3.94 14.92 21.41
N TYR A 123 4.36 13.85 20.73
CA TYR A 123 4.97 12.67 21.35
C TYR A 123 6.50 12.78 21.28
N GLN A 124 7.10 13.26 22.37
CA GLN A 124 8.51 13.66 22.41
C GLN A 124 9.38 12.85 23.37
N SER A 125 8.83 11.81 24.02
CA SER A 125 9.59 11.03 24.99
C SER A 125 10.35 9.91 24.30
N SER A 126 11.58 9.66 24.73
CA SER A 126 12.34 8.44 24.37
C SER A 126 11.77 7.17 25.01
N THR A 127 10.67 7.29 25.76
CA THR A 127 9.94 6.18 26.40
C THR A 127 8.48 6.13 25.96
N ASP A 128 8.12 6.85 24.89
CA ASP A 128 6.79 6.70 24.28
C ASP A 128 6.63 5.28 23.71
N ALA A 129 5.40 4.77 23.70
CA ALA A 129 5.09 3.40 23.28
C ALA A 129 5.47 3.09 21.82
N LEU A 130 5.78 4.11 21.02
CA LEU A 130 6.38 3.97 19.70
C LEU A 130 7.69 3.17 19.75
N TRP A 131 8.45 3.33 20.84
CA TRP A 131 9.78 2.76 21.04
C TRP A 131 9.77 1.46 21.85
N ASP A 132 8.59 0.94 22.21
CA ASP A 132 8.49 -0.32 22.94
C ASP A 132 9.09 -1.46 22.11
N GLU A 133 9.70 -2.44 22.79
CA GLU A 133 10.31 -3.62 22.17
C GLU A 133 9.28 -4.45 21.41
N GLU A 134 8.01 -4.43 21.82
CA GLU A 134 6.92 -5.08 21.12
C GLU A 134 6.48 -4.34 19.84
N PHE A 135 7.06 -3.16 19.56
CA PHE A 135 6.76 -2.36 18.38
C PHE A 135 8.04 -1.92 17.66
N LEU A 136 8.22 -0.62 17.36
CA LEU A 136 9.37 -0.17 16.57
C LEU A 136 10.70 -0.25 17.34
N GLY A 137 10.67 -0.42 18.66
CA GLY A 137 11.84 -0.63 19.51
C GLY A 137 12.65 -1.86 19.09
N SER A 138 11.97 -2.97 18.75
CA SER A 138 12.61 -4.23 18.36
C SER A 138 13.65 -4.11 17.24
N PHE A 139 13.44 -3.14 16.34
CA PHE A 139 14.30 -2.95 15.18
C PHE A 139 15.65 -2.32 15.54
N ASP A 140 15.79 -1.66 16.70
CA ASP A 140 17.03 -0.93 17.03
C ASP A 140 18.26 -1.84 17.01
N ASP A 141 18.21 -2.87 17.86
CA ASP A 141 19.23 -3.90 17.94
C ASP A 141 19.15 -4.87 16.75
N ALA A 142 17.94 -5.33 16.39
CA ALA A 142 17.77 -6.37 15.37
C ALA A 142 18.29 -5.93 14.00
N TRP A 143 18.15 -4.65 13.67
CA TRP A 143 18.49 -4.10 12.36
C TRP A 143 19.73 -3.21 12.40
N ASN A 144 20.36 -3.07 13.56
CA ASN A 144 21.57 -2.27 13.79
C ASN A 144 21.41 -0.83 13.29
N ILE A 145 20.27 -0.21 13.60
CA ILE A 145 19.95 1.18 13.22
C ILE A 145 20.51 2.20 14.23
N ASN A 146 20.81 1.77 15.46
CA ASN A 146 21.57 2.51 16.48
C ASN A 146 20.96 3.86 16.87
N ARG A 147 19.67 3.91 17.19
CA ARG A 147 18.96 5.13 17.62
C ARG A 147 19.66 5.74 18.85
N ASN A 148 19.75 7.06 18.88
CA ASN A 148 20.47 7.79 19.92
C ASN A 148 19.70 9.07 20.26
N PHE A 149 18.56 8.86 20.92
CA PHE A 149 17.53 9.87 21.11
C PHE A 149 18.05 11.19 21.72
N GLY A 150 17.62 12.31 21.14
CA GLY A 150 17.84 13.66 21.64
C GLY A 150 19.23 14.26 21.43
N GLN A 151 20.20 13.53 20.85
CA GLN A 151 21.56 14.06 20.70
C GLN A 151 21.69 15.09 19.56
N GLY A 152 20.87 14.99 18.51
CA GLY A 152 20.97 15.85 17.32
C GLY A 152 20.17 17.16 17.38
N GLY A 153 19.34 17.35 18.41
CA GLY A 153 18.50 18.54 18.57
C GLY A 153 17.11 18.21 19.13
N PRO A 154 16.27 19.24 19.36
CA PRO A 154 14.91 19.04 19.83
C PRO A 154 13.97 18.57 18.71
N LEU A 155 12.88 17.92 19.11
CA LEU A 155 11.71 17.68 18.28
C LEU A 155 10.94 18.98 18.02
N PRO A 156 10.06 19.03 17.00
CA PRO A 156 9.20 20.18 16.77
C PRO A 156 8.22 20.41 17.93
N THR A 157 7.62 21.59 17.96
CA THR A 157 6.52 21.93 18.86
C THR A 157 5.22 22.10 18.07
N PRO A 158 4.04 22.05 18.70
CA PRO A 158 2.79 22.33 18.01
C PRO A 158 2.73 23.76 17.42
N LEU A 159 3.50 24.70 17.99
CA LEU A 159 3.65 26.04 17.44
C LEU A 159 4.41 26.02 16.10
N ASP A 160 5.41 25.16 15.95
CA ASP A 160 6.15 25.03 14.69
C ASP A 160 5.22 24.52 13.57
N VAL A 161 4.36 23.53 13.86
CA VAL A 161 3.33 23.05 12.93
C VAL A 161 2.34 24.18 12.61
N SER A 162 1.82 24.87 13.62
CA SER A 162 0.87 25.99 13.42
C SER A 162 1.45 27.12 12.58
N ASN A 163 2.76 27.39 12.67
CA ASN A 163 3.43 28.39 11.84
C ASN A 163 3.50 27.96 10.36
N LEU A 164 3.73 26.67 10.08
CA LEU A 164 3.68 26.14 8.72
C LEU A 164 2.27 26.25 8.13
N MET A 165 1.24 25.89 8.90
CA MET A 165 -0.16 25.97 8.46
C MET A 165 -0.60 27.38 8.07
N ALA A 166 0.07 28.41 8.58
CA ALA A 166 -0.21 29.82 8.29
C ALA A 166 0.50 30.36 7.04
N MET A 167 1.35 29.57 6.38
CA MET A 167 2.03 29.97 5.14
C MET A 167 1.09 29.75 3.95
N ASP A 168 0.89 30.77 3.12
CA ASP A 168 -0.02 30.69 1.96
C ASP A 168 0.68 30.22 0.68
N ASP A 169 2.00 30.38 0.57
CA ASP A 169 2.78 29.99 -0.62
C ASP A 169 3.31 28.56 -0.47
N PHE A 170 3.02 27.71 -1.45
CA PHE A 170 3.39 26.30 -1.45
C PHE A 170 4.91 26.06 -1.37
N PHE A 171 5.73 26.85 -2.07
CA PHE A 171 7.18 26.67 -2.04
C PHE A 171 7.80 27.20 -0.75
N GLU A 172 7.27 28.29 -0.19
CA GLU A 172 7.69 28.73 1.16
C GLU A 172 7.33 27.68 2.21
N PHE A 173 6.12 27.13 2.16
CA PHE A 173 5.66 26.04 3.02
C PHE A 173 6.55 24.78 2.89
N SER A 174 6.74 24.27 1.67
CA SER A 174 7.54 23.06 1.43
C SER A 174 8.98 23.22 1.91
N ASN A 175 9.61 24.36 1.57
CA ASN A 175 10.99 24.65 1.99
C ASN A 175 11.14 24.75 3.51
N GLU A 176 10.22 25.44 4.19
CA GLU A 176 10.26 25.56 5.65
C GLU A 176 9.91 24.21 6.30
N LEU A 177 8.93 23.46 5.80
CA LEU A 177 8.61 22.13 6.32
C LEU A 177 9.83 21.21 6.27
N GLU A 178 10.50 21.11 5.12
CA GLU A 178 11.62 20.19 4.90
C GLU A 178 12.84 20.54 5.79
N ARG A 179 13.20 21.83 5.87
CA ARG A 179 14.47 22.28 6.47
C ARG A 179 14.39 22.54 7.98
N ARG A 180 13.18 22.72 8.53
CA ARG A 180 12.95 23.14 9.92
C ARG A 180 12.56 21.97 10.82
N PRO A 181 12.34 22.20 12.14
CA PRO A 181 12.13 21.11 13.10
C PRO A 181 11.01 20.12 12.76
N VAL A 182 9.97 20.51 12.00
CA VAL A 182 8.82 19.63 11.72
C VAL A 182 9.22 18.35 10.98
N HIS A 183 10.08 18.45 9.95
CA HIS A 183 10.70 17.29 9.32
C HIS A 183 12.10 17.01 9.91
N ARG A 184 13.02 17.96 9.78
CA ARG A 184 14.43 17.77 10.15
C ARG A 184 14.63 17.42 11.62
N GLY A 185 13.79 17.93 12.52
CA GLY A 185 13.91 17.74 13.96
C GLY A 185 13.76 16.27 14.36
N ALA A 186 12.76 15.57 13.82
CA ALA A 186 12.56 14.15 14.08
C ALA A 186 13.74 13.30 13.58
N HIS A 187 14.26 13.60 12.38
CA HIS A 187 15.43 12.93 11.83
C HIS A 187 16.65 13.01 12.78
N VAL A 188 16.99 14.21 13.24
CA VAL A 188 18.18 14.41 14.10
C VAL A 188 17.95 14.01 15.55
N TRP A 189 16.71 14.11 16.05
CA TRP A 189 16.38 13.69 17.41
C TRP A 189 16.42 12.17 17.54
N THR A 190 15.89 11.41 16.58
CA THR A 190 15.92 9.95 16.63
C THR A 190 17.35 9.40 16.63
N GLY A 191 18.25 10.03 15.86
CA GLY A 191 19.64 9.59 15.74
C GLY A 191 19.77 8.28 14.96
N GLY A 192 20.93 7.62 15.05
CA GLY A 192 21.18 6.37 14.33
C GLY A 192 21.17 6.54 12.81
N ALA A 193 20.33 5.75 12.13
CA ALA A 193 20.13 5.83 10.68
C ALA A 193 19.32 7.07 10.24
N MET A 194 18.40 7.58 11.07
CA MET A 194 17.49 8.67 10.72
C MET A 194 18.17 9.99 10.26
N PRO A 195 19.28 10.48 10.83
CA PRO A 195 19.92 11.71 10.34
C PRO A 195 20.74 11.52 9.05
N THR A 196 20.73 10.33 8.43
CA THR A 196 21.56 10.00 7.27
C THR A 196 20.71 9.85 6.00
N PRO A 197 21.32 9.91 4.79
CA PRO A 197 20.64 9.58 3.54
C PRO A 197 20.06 8.16 3.48
N LEU A 198 20.41 7.26 4.42
CA LEU A 198 19.86 5.91 4.51
C LEU A 198 18.75 5.81 5.58
N SER A 199 18.13 6.93 5.95
CA SER A 199 17.07 7.00 6.96
C SER A 199 15.90 6.03 6.71
N PRO A 200 15.48 5.69 5.48
CA PRO A 200 14.41 4.71 5.28
C PRO A 200 14.70 3.30 5.78
N ARG A 201 15.95 2.99 6.19
CA ARG A 201 16.29 1.73 6.86
C ARG A 201 15.68 1.59 8.25
N ASP A 202 15.35 2.70 8.90
CA ASP A 202 14.65 2.71 10.17
C ASP A 202 13.13 2.78 9.92
N PRO A 203 12.33 1.80 10.34
CA PRO A 203 10.88 1.83 10.16
C PRO A 203 10.18 3.08 10.68
N VAL A 204 10.76 3.78 11.67
CA VAL A 204 10.17 5.03 12.16
C VAL A 204 10.22 6.16 11.13
N PHE A 205 11.05 6.03 10.08
CA PHE A 205 11.02 6.90 8.92
C PHE A 205 9.62 6.99 8.32
N TYR A 206 8.94 5.85 8.13
CA TYR A 206 7.62 5.82 7.49
C TYR A 206 6.53 6.39 8.41
N PHE A 207 6.67 6.26 9.72
CA PHE A 207 5.79 6.91 10.71
C PHE A 207 6.00 8.43 10.73
N HIS A 208 7.25 8.87 10.66
CA HIS A 208 7.61 10.27 10.59
C HIS A 208 7.12 10.91 9.27
N HIS A 209 7.38 10.26 8.14
CA HIS A 209 6.96 10.76 6.83
C HIS A 209 5.45 10.65 6.61
N SER A 210 4.75 9.72 7.26
CA SER A 210 3.28 9.74 7.32
C SER A 210 2.75 10.95 8.09
N PHE A 211 3.45 11.42 9.13
CA PHE A 211 3.10 12.68 9.83
C PHE A 211 3.44 13.91 8.98
N VAL A 212 4.57 13.93 8.29
CA VAL A 212 4.90 15.00 7.33
C VAL A 212 3.85 15.09 6.23
N ASP A 213 3.45 13.95 5.68
CA ASP A 213 2.41 13.85 4.66
C ASP A 213 1.03 14.29 5.19
N LYS A 214 0.72 13.98 6.45
CA LYS A 214 -0.48 14.50 7.14
C LYS A 214 -0.47 16.03 7.21
N VAL A 215 0.65 16.63 7.62
CA VAL A 215 0.79 18.10 7.70
C VAL A 215 0.60 18.73 6.32
N TRP A 216 1.12 18.11 5.26
CA TRP A 216 0.88 18.57 3.89
C TRP A 216 -0.58 18.42 3.47
N GLN A 217 -1.23 17.28 3.74
CA GLN A 217 -2.65 17.09 3.46
C GLN A 217 -3.50 18.16 4.14
N GLU A 218 -3.27 18.42 5.42
CA GLU A 218 -4.00 19.46 6.17
C GLU A 218 -3.75 20.85 5.61
N TRP A 219 -2.52 21.13 5.17
CA TRP A 219 -2.20 22.39 4.53
C TRP A 219 -2.97 22.55 3.22
N GLU A 220 -3.06 21.47 2.43
CA GLU A 220 -3.82 21.45 1.18
C GLU A 220 -5.33 21.64 1.41
N GLU A 221 -5.91 21.10 2.49
CA GLU A 221 -7.32 21.35 2.86
C GLU A 221 -7.60 22.84 3.16
N ILE A 222 -6.62 23.59 3.67
CA ILE A 222 -6.78 25.02 3.98
C ILE A 222 -6.55 25.89 2.75
N HIS A 223 -5.51 25.59 1.97
CA HIS A 223 -4.98 26.49 0.95
C HIS A 223 -5.31 26.07 -0.48
N ASN A 224 -5.46 24.76 -0.73
CA ASN A 224 -5.78 24.16 -2.03
C ASN A 224 -4.97 24.78 -3.18
N SER A 225 -3.65 24.84 -3.01
CA SER A 225 -2.76 25.62 -3.87
C SER A 225 -1.41 24.95 -4.16
N SER A 226 -1.21 23.70 -3.76
CA SER A 226 0.00 22.97 -4.13
C SER A 226 0.12 22.89 -5.65
N SER A 227 1.28 23.27 -6.17
CA SER A 227 1.56 23.17 -7.61
C SER A 227 3.05 23.00 -7.84
N TYR A 228 3.40 21.91 -8.51
CA TYR A 228 4.77 21.58 -8.88
C TYR A 228 5.07 22.04 -10.31
N ILE A 229 6.27 22.56 -10.53
CA ILE A 229 6.78 22.84 -11.88
C ILE A 229 7.26 21.53 -12.55
N ALA A 230 7.81 20.60 -11.76
CA ALA A 230 8.20 19.28 -12.22
C ALA A 230 6.95 18.46 -12.60
N SER A 231 7.06 17.65 -13.65
CA SER A 231 6.00 16.74 -14.12
C SER A 231 6.44 15.26 -14.08
N SER A 232 7.53 14.99 -13.38
CA SER A 232 8.13 13.66 -13.23
C SER A 232 8.93 13.63 -11.94
N MET A 233 8.96 12.49 -11.28
CA MET A 233 9.71 12.29 -10.05
C MET A 233 10.75 11.18 -10.25
N LEU A 234 11.92 11.33 -9.62
CA LEU A 234 12.91 10.24 -9.53
C LEU A 234 12.25 8.97 -8.99
N ARG A 235 12.67 7.79 -9.45
CA ARG A 235 12.06 6.47 -9.17
C ARG A 235 10.68 6.24 -9.80
N TYR A 236 9.85 7.29 -9.88
CA TYR A 236 8.47 7.24 -10.36
C TYR A 236 8.32 7.93 -11.73
N ASP A 237 9.27 7.72 -12.63
CA ASP A 237 9.30 8.27 -13.99
C ASP A 237 8.93 7.24 -15.07
N GLY A 238 8.52 6.03 -14.66
CA GLY A 238 8.19 4.94 -15.58
C GLY A 238 9.41 4.10 -16.01
N THR A 239 10.59 4.30 -15.40
CA THR A 239 11.82 3.60 -15.81
C THR A 239 12.44 2.72 -14.73
N TYR A 240 12.18 3.01 -13.45
CA TYR A 240 12.75 2.23 -12.36
C TYR A 240 12.13 0.85 -12.28
N VAL A 241 12.95 -0.18 -12.09
CA VAL A 241 12.52 -1.58 -11.98
C VAL A 241 12.84 -2.11 -10.60
N PHE A 242 11.81 -2.55 -9.88
CA PHE A 242 11.93 -3.25 -8.61
C PHE A 242 11.28 -4.64 -8.74
N ASP A 243 11.97 -5.68 -8.27
CA ASP A 243 11.50 -7.08 -8.36
C ASP A 243 10.96 -7.53 -9.74
N GLY A 244 11.59 -7.02 -10.81
CA GLY A 244 11.19 -7.31 -12.20
C GLY A 244 9.95 -6.55 -12.69
N GLU A 245 9.46 -5.59 -11.91
CA GLU A 245 8.32 -4.72 -12.20
C GLU A 245 8.78 -3.29 -12.44
N THR A 246 8.32 -2.68 -13.54
CA THR A 246 8.57 -1.25 -13.78
C THR A 246 7.55 -0.42 -13.01
N LEU A 247 8.02 0.48 -12.15
CA LEU A 247 7.15 1.37 -11.40
C LEU A 247 6.47 2.37 -12.34
N PRO A 248 5.17 2.67 -12.16
CA PRO A 248 4.46 3.60 -13.04
C PRO A 248 5.03 5.02 -12.92
N ALA A 249 4.97 5.77 -14.01
CA ALA A 249 5.23 7.19 -14.00
C ALA A 249 4.14 7.91 -13.19
N VAL A 250 4.53 8.86 -12.34
CA VAL A 250 3.63 9.66 -11.51
C VAL A 250 4.02 11.13 -11.65
N ASP A 251 3.08 11.97 -12.08
CA ASP A 251 3.22 13.42 -12.03
C ASP A 251 2.98 13.89 -10.59
N PRO A 252 3.87 14.70 -9.99
CA PRO A 252 3.67 15.19 -8.63
C PRO A 252 2.40 16.04 -8.47
N ASN A 253 1.90 16.66 -9.54
CA ASN A 253 0.63 17.41 -9.51
C ASN A 253 -0.61 16.51 -9.46
N ASP A 254 -0.50 15.23 -9.85
CA ASP A 254 -1.62 14.28 -9.79
C ASP A 254 -1.87 13.76 -8.37
N ILE A 255 -0.96 14.06 -7.44
CA ILE A 255 -0.92 13.46 -6.10
C ILE A 255 -0.78 14.50 -4.97
N THR A 256 -1.20 15.75 -5.23
CA THR A 256 -1.25 16.82 -4.22
C THR A 256 -2.27 16.55 -3.12
N ASP A 257 -3.26 15.70 -3.39
CA ASP A 257 -4.25 15.21 -2.44
C ASP A 257 -4.01 13.71 -2.14
N SER A 258 -3.89 13.32 -0.87
CA SER A 258 -3.67 11.92 -0.48
C SER A 258 -4.86 11.02 -0.84
N ARG A 259 -6.07 11.61 -0.97
CA ARG A 259 -7.29 10.90 -1.33
C ARG A 259 -7.21 10.29 -2.73
N VAL A 260 -6.33 10.72 -3.62
CA VAL A 260 -6.15 10.05 -4.93
C VAL A 260 -5.67 8.59 -4.78
N TYR A 261 -5.07 8.26 -3.65
CA TYR A 261 -4.64 6.91 -3.28
C TYR A 261 -5.65 6.18 -2.38
N GLY A 262 -6.77 6.82 -2.01
CA GLY A 262 -7.67 6.30 -0.98
C GLY A 262 -7.04 6.29 0.41
N VAL A 263 -6.09 7.20 0.66
CA VAL A 263 -5.41 7.37 1.95
C VAL A 263 -6.03 8.54 2.70
N PHE A 264 -6.50 8.26 3.91
CA PHE A 264 -7.09 9.21 4.83
C PHE A 264 -6.31 9.27 6.14
N TYR A 265 -6.45 10.39 6.85
CA TYR A 265 -5.86 10.58 8.17
C TYR A 265 -6.94 10.62 9.23
N ALA A 266 -6.78 9.80 10.26
CA ALA A 266 -7.62 9.82 11.44
C ALA A 266 -6.89 10.45 12.63
N GLU A 267 -7.63 11.15 13.45
CA GLU A 267 -7.15 11.74 14.69
C GLU A 267 -8.27 11.91 15.71
N ASN A 268 -7.91 11.87 16.99
CA ASN A 268 -8.81 12.12 18.10
C ASN A 268 -10.04 11.19 18.08
N GLY A 269 -9.86 9.94 17.65
CA GLY A 269 -10.93 8.96 17.56
C GLY A 269 -11.89 9.14 16.38
N LEU A 270 -11.56 9.96 15.38
CA LEU A 270 -12.39 10.19 14.20
C LEU A 270 -11.57 10.04 12.90
N ALA A 271 -12.07 9.23 11.99
CA ALA A 271 -11.66 9.17 10.59
C ALA A 271 -12.76 9.80 9.74
N GLN A 272 -12.46 10.92 9.07
CA GLN A 272 -13.39 11.56 8.13
C GLN A 272 -13.04 11.11 6.71
N LEU A 273 -14.00 10.48 6.05
CA LEU A 273 -13.89 10.01 4.67
C LEU A 273 -14.77 10.90 3.79
N ASP A 274 -14.16 11.85 3.10
CA ASP A 274 -14.83 12.78 2.19
C ASP A 274 -14.12 12.89 0.83
N ASN A 275 -14.79 13.55 -0.13
CA ASN A 275 -14.25 13.87 -1.46
C ASN A 275 -13.53 12.72 -2.16
N TYR A 276 -14.11 11.53 -2.12
CA TYR A 276 -13.47 10.34 -2.61
C TYR A 276 -14.42 9.47 -3.42
N ILE A 277 -13.90 8.94 -4.52
CA ILE A 277 -14.64 8.04 -5.40
C ILE A 277 -13.93 6.71 -5.34
N VAL A 278 -14.60 5.71 -4.75
CA VAL A 278 -14.13 4.32 -4.75
C VAL A 278 -13.90 3.93 -6.20
N SER A 279 -12.69 3.48 -6.50
CA SER A 279 -12.24 3.22 -7.86
C SER A 279 -11.86 1.76 -8.09
N ASN A 280 -11.48 1.06 -7.02
CA ASN A 280 -10.81 -0.23 -7.06
C ASN A 280 -9.58 -0.24 -7.99
N THR A 281 -8.90 0.91 -8.12
CA THR A 281 -7.74 1.06 -9.01
C THR A 281 -6.57 0.19 -8.56
N TYR A 282 -6.31 0.18 -7.25
CA TYR A 282 -5.21 -0.57 -6.65
C TYR A 282 -5.67 -1.91 -6.08
N ASN A 283 -6.90 -1.97 -5.57
CA ASN A 283 -7.42 -3.14 -4.86
C ASN A 283 -8.81 -3.55 -5.34
N PRO A 284 -9.11 -4.87 -5.35
CA PRO A 284 -10.39 -5.39 -5.78
C PRO A 284 -11.59 -4.97 -4.94
N GLU A 285 -11.31 -4.62 -3.70
CA GLU A 285 -12.18 -4.06 -2.69
C GLU A 285 -11.41 -2.94 -2.02
N GLU A 286 -12.11 -1.90 -1.56
CA GLU A 286 -11.49 -0.83 -0.78
C GLU A 286 -11.99 -0.87 0.66
N ILE A 287 -11.09 -1.19 1.60
CA ILE A 287 -11.46 -1.32 3.02
C ILE A 287 -11.02 -0.11 3.79
N PHE A 288 -11.89 0.42 4.62
CA PHE A 288 -11.55 1.50 5.51
C PHE A 288 -11.72 1.00 6.95
N TYR A 289 -10.59 0.62 7.57
CA TYR A 289 -10.57 0.11 8.94
C TYR A 289 -10.08 1.16 9.94
N TYR A 290 -10.90 1.43 10.95
CA TYR A 290 -10.50 2.27 12.07
C TYR A 290 -11.23 1.91 13.35
N GLN A 291 -10.50 1.63 14.43
CA GLN A 291 -11.09 1.12 15.68
C GLN A 291 -12.07 2.09 16.35
N PHE A 292 -11.97 3.41 16.09
CA PHE A 292 -12.88 4.40 16.67
C PHE A 292 -13.99 4.74 15.68
N ASN A 293 -14.23 6.02 15.40
CA ASN A 293 -15.38 6.43 14.61
C ASN A 293 -14.99 6.67 13.17
N ILE A 294 -15.73 6.09 12.23
CA ILE A 294 -15.66 6.45 10.82
C ILE A 294 -16.86 7.33 10.50
N GLU A 295 -16.63 8.51 9.94
CA GLU A 295 -17.65 9.36 9.36
C GLU A 295 -17.40 9.47 7.85
N ALA A 296 -18.35 9.00 7.04
CA ALA A 296 -18.25 9.07 5.58
C ALA A 296 -19.37 9.92 5.00
N GLY A 297 -19.02 10.87 4.14
CA GLY A 297 -19.97 11.83 3.59
C GLY A 297 -19.29 12.83 2.68
N ASN A 298 -19.90 14.01 2.48
CA ASN A 298 -19.27 15.13 1.76
C ASN A 298 -18.59 14.70 0.45
N ASN A 299 -19.34 14.09 -0.47
CA ASN A 299 -18.87 13.58 -1.75
C ASN A 299 -18.01 12.30 -1.66
N PHE A 300 -18.34 11.41 -0.74
CA PHE A 300 -17.84 10.03 -0.75
C PHE A 300 -18.77 9.15 -1.59
N LEU A 301 -18.29 8.69 -2.75
CA LEU A 301 -19.08 7.96 -3.73
C LEU A 301 -18.57 6.53 -3.90
N VAL A 302 -19.49 5.57 -3.93
CA VAL A 302 -19.24 4.16 -4.29
C VAL A 302 -19.98 3.86 -5.61
N PRO A 303 -19.32 4.05 -6.77
CA PRO A 303 -19.93 3.88 -8.09
C PRO A 303 -20.38 2.45 -8.40
N ALA A 304 -21.20 2.28 -9.45
CA ALA A 304 -21.59 0.95 -9.91
C ALA A 304 -20.36 0.16 -10.38
N GLY A 305 -20.29 -1.13 -10.01
CA GLY A 305 -19.17 -2.00 -10.35
C GLY A 305 -17.98 -1.93 -9.38
N THR A 306 -18.03 -1.08 -8.36
CA THR A 306 -16.98 -0.99 -7.33
C THR A 306 -17.40 -1.64 -6.02
N VAL A 307 -16.41 -2.01 -5.21
CA VAL A 307 -16.55 -2.68 -3.93
C VAL A 307 -15.84 -1.87 -2.85
N ALA A 308 -16.57 -1.52 -1.79
CA ALA A 308 -16.00 -0.86 -0.62
C ALA A 308 -16.56 -1.43 0.68
N ARG A 309 -15.71 -1.51 1.70
CA ARG A 309 -16.09 -1.96 3.03
C ARG A 309 -15.58 -1.01 4.11
N PHE A 310 -16.45 -0.62 5.03
CA PHE A 310 -16.07 0.11 6.23
C PHE A 310 -16.12 -0.82 7.44
N GLU A 311 -15.09 -0.77 8.26
CA GLU A 311 -14.98 -1.55 9.49
C GLU A 311 -14.52 -0.67 10.64
N SER A 312 -15.30 -0.68 11.72
CA SER A 312 -14.97 0.06 12.94
C SER A 312 -15.45 -0.70 14.17
N VAL A 313 -14.77 -0.52 15.30
CA VAL A 313 -15.19 -1.15 16.57
C VAL A 313 -16.27 -0.30 17.27
N ASN A 314 -16.28 1.02 17.04
CA ASN A 314 -17.19 1.93 17.74
C ASN A 314 -18.41 2.34 16.91
N GLU A 315 -18.22 3.14 15.87
CA GLU A 315 -19.33 3.73 15.11
C GLU A 315 -18.95 4.00 13.65
N ILE A 316 -19.89 3.76 12.73
CA ILE A 316 -19.82 4.17 11.33
C ILE A 316 -21.00 5.08 11.04
N ASN A 317 -20.72 6.36 10.77
CA ASN A 317 -21.70 7.39 10.49
C ASN A 317 -21.67 7.75 9.00
N LEU A 318 -22.72 7.37 8.28
CA LEU A 318 -22.92 7.79 6.89
C LEU A 318 -23.74 9.09 6.88
N VAL A 319 -23.07 10.21 6.60
CA VAL A 319 -23.66 11.55 6.64
C VAL A 319 -24.00 12.04 5.21
N PRO A 320 -24.74 13.15 5.03
CA PRO A 320 -25.08 13.65 3.70
C PRO A 320 -23.85 13.81 2.80
N GLY A 321 -23.98 13.40 1.55
CA GLY A 321 -22.87 13.35 0.59
C GLY A 321 -22.19 11.98 0.47
N PHE A 322 -22.57 11.00 1.29
CA PHE A 322 -22.28 9.59 1.02
C PHE A 322 -23.28 9.01 0.02
N GLU A 323 -22.80 8.37 -1.04
CA GLU A 323 -23.65 7.69 -2.03
C GLU A 323 -23.07 6.33 -2.45
N ALA A 324 -23.87 5.27 -2.31
CA ALA A 324 -23.59 3.98 -2.94
C ALA A 324 -24.55 3.76 -4.11
N ALA A 325 -24.01 3.78 -5.33
CA ALA A 325 -24.79 3.70 -6.55
C ALA A 325 -25.38 2.29 -6.78
N PRO A 326 -26.57 2.15 -7.39
CA PRO A 326 -27.09 0.84 -7.76
C PRO A 326 -26.08 0.05 -8.61
N GLY A 327 -25.73 -1.16 -8.15
CA GLY A 327 -24.73 -2.00 -8.80
C GLY A 327 -23.33 -1.93 -8.19
N SER A 328 -23.13 -1.13 -7.14
CA SER A 328 -21.96 -1.24 -6.25
C SER A 328 -22.15 -2.34 -5.20
N SER A 329 -21.05 -2.76 -4.59
CA SER A 329 -21.06 -3.61 -3.40
C SER A 329 -20.48 -2.83 -2.22
N PHE A 330 -21.34 -2.36 -1.32
CA PHE A 330 -20.92 -1.62 -0.14
C PHE A 330 -21.29 -2.38 1.14
N GLN A 331 -20.33 -2.55 2.04
CA GLN A 331 -20.53 -3.13 3.36
C GLN A 331 -20.06 -2.16 4.45
N ALA A 332 -20.82 -2.03 5.54
CA ALA A 332 -20.38 -1.35 6.75
C ALA A 332 -20.61 -2.27 7.94
N THR A 333 -19.55 -2.58 8.69
CA THR A 333 -19.59 -3.54 9.79
C THR A 333 -19.06 -2.91 11.07
N ILE A 334 -19.77 -3.13 12.18
CA ILE A 334 -19.23 -2.86 13.52
C ILE A 334 -18.53 -4.13 14.02
N ASP A 335 -17.21 -4.09 14.13
CA ASP A 335 -16.41 -5.19 14.63
C ASP A 335 -16.59 -5.34 16.15
N THR A 336 -17.44 -6.29 16.54
CA THR A 336 -17.70 -6.60 17.96
C THR A 336 -16.70 -7.58 18.58
N GLU A 337 -15.82 -8.22 17.78
CA GLU A 337 -14.87 -9.23 18.28
C GLU A 337 -13.65 -8.58 18.96
N ASN A 338 -13.27 -7.37 18.52
CA ASN A 338 -12.24 -6.57 19.18
C ASN A 338 -12.72 -5.80 20.43
N ASN A 339 -13.95 -6.03 20.91
CA ASN A 339 -14.52 -5.42 22.11
C ASN A 339 -13.93 -5.95 23.45
N THR A 340 -12.73 -6.54 23.41
CA THR A 340 -11.98 -7.01 24.59
C THR A 340 -10.84 -6.08 25.02
N ALA A 341 -10.88 -4.80 24.67
CA ALA A 341 -9.97 -3.76 25.17
C ALA A 341 -10.15 -3.42 26.68
N GLY A 342 -10.53 -4.40 27.49
CA GLY A 342 -10.87 -4.17 28.89
C GLY A 342 -10.94 -5.46 29.70
N LYS A 343 -9.83 -6.19 29.84
CA LYS A 343 -9.49 -6.98 31.03
C LYS A 343 -8.09 -7.57 30.90
N SER A 344 -7.21 -7.10 31.77
CA SER A 344 -5.93 -7.69 32.17
C SER A 344 -5.68 -9.13 31.69
N ALA A 345 -4.67 -9.32 30.84
CA ALA A 345 -4.12 -10.64 30.55
C ALA A 345 -2.59 -10.61 30.66
N SER A 346 -2.15 -10.67 31.92
CA SER A 346 -0.98 -11.41 32.43
C SER A 346 0.33 -11.42 31.65
N LEU A 347 1.37 -10.96 32.36
CA LEU A 347 2.80 -11.26 32.24
C LEU A 347 3.12 -12.76 32.08
N PHE A 348 2.75 -13.41 30.99
CA PHE A 348 3.34 -14.68 30.56
C PHE A 348 3.21 -14.79 29.05
N ALA A 349 4.36 -14.86 28.39
CA ALA A 349 4.53 -15.14 26.96
C ALA A 349 3.45 -16.09 26.44
N LYS A 350 2.55 -15.57 25.59
CA LYS A 350 1.72 -16.43 24.74
C LYS A 350 2.66 -17.08 23.72
N ASN A 351 3.07 -18.32 24.00
CA ASN A 351 3.62 -19.19 22.98
C ASN A 351 2.57 -19.37 21.88
N ARG A 352 2.85 -18.78 20.71
CA ARG A 352 2.16 -18.91 19.42
C ARG A 352 1.80 -20.38 19.16
N THR A 353 0.51 -20.68 18.98
CA THR A 353 0.07 -22.01 18.47
C THR A 353 -0.75 -21.93 17.18
N LYS A 354 -0.99 -20.73 16.64
CA LYS A 354 -1.57 -20.55 15.32
C LYS A 354 -1.13 -19.21 14.73
N ASN A 355 -0.21 -19.29 13.75
CA ASN A 355 -0.13 -18.31 12.68
C ASN A 355 -1.34 -18.61 11.75
N PRO A 356 -2.32 -17.70 11.60
CA PRO A 356 -3.45 -17.91 10.69
C PRO A 356 -3.04 -17.91 9.21
N TYR A 357 -1.86 -17.37 8.89
CA TYR A 357 -1.27 -17.29 7.55
C TYR A 357 0.16 -17.85 7.56
N PRO A 358 0.34 -19.17 7.72
CA PRO A 358 1.66 -19.76 7.62
C PRO A 358 2.22 -19.50 6.22
N TYR A 359 3.44 -18.94 6.18
CA TYR A 359 4.34 -18.86 5.05
C TYR A 359 4.07 -19.94 3.98
N SER A 360 3.80 -19.50 2.74
CA SER A 360 3.63 -20.37 1.57
C SER A 360 4.67 -20.01 0.51
N GLU A 361 5.63 -20.91 0.30
CA GLU A 361 6.65 -20.82 -0.76
C GLU A 361 6.05 -20.70 -2.17
N ILE A 362 4.77 -21.05 -2.32
CA ILE A 362 4.06 -21.17 -3.59
C ILE A 362 3.54 -19.81 -4.09
N LEU A 363 3.45 -18.79 -3.23
CA LEU A 363 2.97 -17.44 -3.61
C LEU A 363 3.83 -16.78 -4.70
N TYR A 364 5.09 -17.23 -4.82
CA TYR A 364 6.06 -16.72 -5.79
C TYR A 364 6.43 -17.74 -6.88
N GLU A 365 5.74 -18.88 -6.98
CA GLU A 365 5.98 -19.84 -8.06
C GLU A 365 5.27 -19.39 -9.36
N PRO A 366 6.00 -18.94 -10.40
CA PRO A 366 5.39 -18.53 -11.65
C PRO A 366 4.78 -19.75 -12.34
N ILE A 367 3.52 -19.65 -12.76
CA ILE A 367 2.94 -20.65 -13.65
C ILE A 367 3.50 -20.39 -15.04
N VAL A 368 4.35 -21.31 -15.50
CA VAL A 368 5.05 -21.24 -16.79
C VAL A 368 4.32 -22.07 -17.84
N TRP A 369 3.99 -21.46 -18.98
CA TRP A 369 3.53 -22.18 -20.18
C TRP A 369 4.65 -22.23 -21.21
N GLU A 370 4.95 -23.40 -21.76
CA GLU A 370 5.97 -23.60 -22.79
C GLU A 370 5.33 -23.76 -24.18
N GLU A 371 5.94 -23.17 -25.21
CA GLU A 371 5.52 -23.26 -26.62
C GLU A 371 5.50 -24.74 -27.10
N GLY A 372 4.41 -25.16 -27.73
CA GLY A 372 4.27 -26.51 -28.32
C GLY A 372 3.77 -27.63 -27.40
N GLY A 373 3.44 -27.36 -26.13
CA GLY A 373 2.73 -28.32 -25.28
C GLY A 373 1.28 -28.52 -25.73
N ASP A 374 0.78 -29.77 -25.76
CA ASP A 374 -0.52 -30.21 -26.33
C ASP A 374 -1.53 -29.06 -26.49
N LEU A 375 -1.64 -28.56 -27.73
CA LEU A 375 -2.63 -27.57 -28.17
C LEU A 375 -4.08 -28.08 -28.03
N LEU A 376 -4.25 -29.33 -27.58
CA LEU A 376 -5.49 -30.12 -27.54
C LEU A 376 -5.78 -30.75 -26.17
N ASP A 377 -5.01 -30.49 -25.10
CA ASP A 377 -5.40 -30.98 -23.78
C ASP A 377 -6.59 -30.12 -23.26
N ASP A 378 -7.80 -30.57 -23.58
CA ASP A 378 -9.11 -30.00 -23.20
C ASP A 378 -9.38 -30.04 -21.69
N LYS A 379 -8.42 -30.54 -20.90
CA LYS A 379 -8.52 -30.57 -19.45
C LYS A 379 -8.39 -29.15 -18.90
N PRO A 380 -9.40 -28.66 -18.16
CA PRO A 380 -9.23 -27.40 -17.45
C PRO A 380 -8.10 -27.60 -16.44
N ILE A 381 -7.13 -26.70 -16.44
CA ILE A 381 -6.17 -26.66 -15.34
C ILE A 381 -6.93 -26.14 -14.13
N ILE A 382 -7.31 -27.06 -13.24
CA ILE A 382 -7.93 -26.74 -11.95
C ILE A 382 -6.79 -26.59 -10.96
N LEU A 383 -6.54 -25.35 -10.55
CA LEU A 383 -5.52 -25.05 -9.56
C LEU A 383 -6.21 -25.08 -8.17
N THR A 384 -5.59 -25.72 -7.17
CA THR A 384 -6.09 -25.84 -5.77
C THR A 384 -4.96 -25.68 -4.74
N ALA A 385 -4.82 -24.50 -4.12
CA ALA A 385 -3.83 -24.08 -3.11
C ALA A 385 -4.27 -22.77 -2.40
N ALA A 386 -5.06 -22.87 -1.33
CA ALA A 386 -5.64 -21.69 -0.68
C ALA A 386 -4.60 -20.74 -0.04
N PRO A 387 -4.83 -19.42 -0.06
CA PRO A 387 -5.84 -18.75 -0.88
C PRO A 387 -5.34 -18.67 -2.33
N ASN A 388 -6.11 -19.25 -3.23
CA ASN A 388 -5.69 -19.76 -4.52
C ASN A 388 -6.43 -19.07 -5.67
N PRO A 389 -6.18 -19.46 -6.94
CA PRO A 389 -4.95 -19.54 -7.71
C PRO A 389 -4.93 -18.42 -8.76
N PHE A 390 -3.82 -17.71 -8.88
CA PHE A 390 -3.67 -16.47 -9.65
C PHE A 390 -4.56 -15.34 -9.15
N THR A 391 -4.03 -14.55 -8.22
CA THR A 391 -4.60 -13.22 -7.98
C THR A 391 -4.23 -12.26 -9.11
N GLU A 392 -3.01 -12.32 -9.69
CA GLU A 392 -2.53 -11.17 -10.48
C GLU A 392 -1.63 -11.41 -11.70
N LYS A 393 -1.02 -12.60 -11.93
CA LYS A 393 0.08 -12.73 -12.91
C LYS A 393 0.15 -14.11 -13.58
N ILE A 394 0.08 -14.18 -14.91
CA ILE A 394 0.36 -15.40 -15.71
C ILE A 394 1.63 -15.18 -16.53
N THR A 395 2.62 -16.07 -16.40
CA THR A 395 3.89 -16.00 -17.16
C THR A 395 3.88 -17.04 -18.29
N ILE A 396 4.01 -16.58 -19.53
CA ILE A 396 4.08 -17.43 -20.72
C ILE A 396 5.49 -17.36 -21.26
N LYS A 397 6.14 -18.52 -21.45
CA LYS A 397 7.47 -18.60 -22.06
C LYS A 397 7.37 -19.17 -23.47
N LEU A 398 8.04 -18.50 -24.40
CA LEU A 398 8.20 -18.90 -25.78
C LEU A 398 9.57 -19.57 -25.97
N SER A 399 9.68 -20.42 -26.98
CA SER A 399 10.92 -21.15 -27.30
C SER A 399 12.02 -20.25 -27.87
N GLU A 400 11.65 -19.08 -28.40
CA GLU A 400 12.53 -18.07 -28.96
C GLU A 400 11.91 -16.67 -28.83
N ARG A 401 12.74 -15.62 -28.90
CA ARG A 401 12.28 -14.24 -28.87
C ARG A 401 11.59 -13.85 -30.17
N LYS A 402 10.36 -13.34 -30.07
CA LYS A 402 9.58 -12.88 -31.21
C LYS A 402 8.58 -11.79 -30.81
N ASP A 403 8.06 -11.09 -31.80
CA ASP A 403 6.93 -10.17 -31.62
C ASP A 403 5.65 -10.98 -31.54
N CYS A 404 4.81 -10.70 -30.55
CA CYS A 404 3.63 -11.49 -30.25
C CYS A 404 2.52 -10.67 -29.60
N VAL A 405 1.30 -11.18 -29.70
CA VAL A 405 0.09 -10.58 -29.12
C VAL A 405 -0.61 -11.61 -28.26
N ILE A 406 -0.95 -11.20 -27.04
CA ILE A 406 -1.79 -11.94 -26.12
C ILE A 406 -3.21 -11.42 -26.23
N GLU A 407 -4.17 -12.35 -26.31
CA GLU A 407 -5.60 -12.07 -26.34
C GLU A 407 -6.31 -12.90 -25.27
N VAL A 408 -7.19 -12.27 -24.50
CA VAL A 408 -8.05 -12.93 -23.51
C VAL A 408 -9.49 -12.86 -24.00
N PHE A 409 -10.18 -14.01 -24.01
CA PHE A 409 -11.58 -14.16 -24.40
C PHE A 409 -12.41 -14.69 -23.24
N ASN A 410 -13.66 -14.22 -23.12
CA ASN A 410 -14.66 -14.86 -22.26
C ASN A 410 -15.37 -16.02 -22.97
N MET A 411 -16.24 -16.75 -22.25
CA MET A 411 -17.01 -17.88 -22.80
C MET A 411 -17.95 -17.55 -23.97
N MET A 412 -18.30 -16.28 -24.17
CA MET A 412 -19.12 -15.85 -25.31
C MET A 412 -18.27 -15.56 -26.56
N GLY A 413 -16.95 -15.72 -26.48
CA GLY A 413 -16.00 -15.41 -27.56
C GLY A 413 -15.73 -13.92 -27.70
N MET A 414 -16.10 -13.09 -26.72
CA MET A 414 -15.77 -11.67 -26.73
C MET A 414 -14.33 -11.48 -26.26
N LEU A 415 -13.54 -10.73 -27.04
CA LEU A 415 -12.21 -10.26 -26.66
C LEU A 415 -12.39 -9.24 -25.53
N ILE A 416 -11.78 -9.53 -24.38
CA ILE A 416 -11.87 -8.70 -23.18
C ILE A 416 -10.54 -8.03 -22.84
N ARG A 417 -9.43 -8.51 -23.39
CA ARG A 417 -8.12 -7.89 -23.27
C ARG A 417 -7.19 -8.30 -24.41
N GLU A 418 -6.34 -7.38 -24.84
CA GLU A 418 -5.29 -7.59 -25.82
C GLU A 418 -4.02 -6.85 -25.36
N GLU A 419 -2.85 -7.47 -25.51
CA GLU A 419 -1.56 -6.88 -25.13
C GLU A 419 -0.47 -7.36 -26.09
N ALA A 420 0.33 -6.44 -26.62
CA ALA A 420 1.39 -6.74 -27.59
C ALA A 420 2.76 -6.66 -26.92
N PHE A 421 3.65 -7.57 -27.31
CA PHE A 421 5.02 -7.66 -26.81
C PHE A 421 5.99 -7.72 -28.00
N GLU A 422 7.07 -6.95 -27.93
CA GLU A 422 8.11 -6.90 -28.96
C GLU A 422 9.35 -7.66 -28.51
N ASN A 423 9.89 -8.50 -29.41
CA ASN A 423 11.16 -9.22 -29.23
C ASN A 423 11.34 -9.89 -27.85
N THR A 424 10.30 -10.60 -27.38
CA THR A 424 10.31 -11.26 -26.07
C THR A 424 10.19 -12.78 -26.19
N ASP A 425 10.82 -13.49 -25.26
CA ASP A 425 10.64 -14.94 -25.02
C ASP A 425 9.82 -15.21 -23.75
N THR A 426 9.46 -14.16 -23.01
CA THR A 426 8.72 -14.23 -21.76
C THR A 426 7.67 -13.15 -21.77
N MET A 427 6.41 -13.53 -21.72
CA MET A 427 5.29 -12.62 -21.64
C MET A 427 4.64 -12.78 -20.29
N VAL A 428 4.17 -11.68 -19.73
CA VAL A 428 3.51 -11.71 -18.44
C VAL A 428 2.20 -10.94 -18.53
N ILE A 429 1.09 -11.64 -18.32
CA ILE A 429 -0.23 -11.02 -18.21
C ILE A 429 -0.48 -10.71 -16.75
N LYS A 430 -0.45 -9.43 -16.39
CA LYS A 430 -0.74 -8.95 -15.03
C LYS A 430 -2.13 -8.33 -14.94
N ASN A 431 -2.67 -8.11 -13.75
CA ASN A 431 -3.92 -7.38 -13.55
C ASN A 431 -5.11 -8.02 -14.30
N LEU A 432 -5.27 -9.35 -14.21
CA LEU A 432 -6.50 -10.04 -14.65
C LEU A 432 -7.70 -9.77 -13.71
N TYR A 433 -7.59 -8.73 -12.88
CA TYR A 433 -8.66 -8.16 -12.10
C TYR A 433 -9.70 -7.47 -13.03
N GLY A 434 -10.97 -7.48 -12.63
CA GLY A 434 -12.11 -7.10 -13.50
C GLY A 434 -12.73 -8.25 -14.31
N LEU A 435 -12.03 -9.37 -14.47
CA LEU A 435 -12.63 -10.61 -14.96
C LEU A 435 -13.57 -11.19 -13.89
N SER A 436 -14.87 -11.34 -14.18
CA SER A 436 -15.80 -12.05 -13.30
C SER A 436 -15.35 -13.49 -13.07
N SER A 437 -15.72 -14.13 -11.96
CA SER A 437 -15.51 -15.59 -11.83
C SER A 437 -16.17 -16.31 -13.01
N GLY A 438 -15.41 -17.20 -13.66
CA GLY A 438 -15.82 -17.76 -14.95
C GLY A 438 -14.67 -18.39 -15.73
N PHE A 439 -14.99 -18.86 -16.94
CA PHE A 439 -14.02 -19.48 -17.84
C PHE A 439 -13.52 -18.47 -18.87
N TYR A 440 -12.21 -18.50 -19.09
CA TYR A 440 -11.51 -17.65 -20.03
C TYR A 440 -10.67 -18.50 -20.98
N VAL A 441 -10.41 -17.97 -22.17
CA VAL A 441 -9.45 -18.52 -23.12
C VAL A 441 -8.37 -17.48 -23.33
N ILE A 442 -7.13 -17.85 -23.07
CA ILE A 442 -5.96 -17.02 -23.37
C ILE A 442 -5.33 -17.58 -24.63
N ARG A 443 -5.13 -16.72 -25.63
CA ARG A 443 -4.52 -17.02 -26.92
C ARG A 443 -3.30 -16.13 -27.11
N VAL A 444 -2.22 -16.69 -27.62
CA VAL A 444 -1.02 -15.96 -28.02
C VAL A 444 -0.80 -16.18 -29.51
N THR A 445 -0.56 -15.11 -30.25
CA THR A 445 -0.24 -15.12 -31.69
C THR A 445 1.07 -14.42 -31.99
N ASP A 446 1.76 -14.81 -33.07
CA ASP A 446 2.94 -14.11 -33.57
C ASP A 446 2.57 -12.93 -34.48
N ALA A 447 3.56 -12.16 -34.95
CA ALA A 447 3.36 -11.05 -35.89
C ALA A 447 2.72 -11.44 -37.24
N ASN A 448 2.70 -12.72 -37.61
CA ASN A 448 2.05 -13.23 -38.81
C ASN A 448 0.62 -13.73 -38.54
N GLY A 449 0.16 -13.70 -37.29
CA GLY A 449 -1.13 -14.22 -36.84
C GLY A 449 -1.16 -15.74 -36.62
N GLU A 450 -0.01 -16.40 -36.56
CA GLU A 450 0.10 -17.81 -36.21
C GLU A 450 -0.09 -18.00 -34.70
N ILE A 451 -0.88 -18.99 -34.30
CA ILE A 451 -1.19 -19.27 -32.89
C ILE A 451 -0.03 -20.02 -32.25
N LEU A 452 0.55 -19.44 -31.19
CA LEU A 452 1.66 -20.01 -30.43
C LEU A 452 1.18 -20.79 -29.20
N VAL A 453 0.20 -20.25 -28.47
CA VAL A 453 -0.35 -20.84 -27.24
C VAL A 453 -1.86 -20.58 -27.17
N VAL A 454 -2.63 -21.59 -26.76
CA VAL A 454 -4.05 -21.43 -26.38
C VAL A 454 -4.33 -22.24 -25.14
N LYS A 455 -4.87 -21.61 -24.09
CA LYS A 455 -5.25 -22.32 -22.85
C LYS A 455 -6.58 -21.81 -22.31
N ARG A 456 -7.41 -22.76 -21.85
CA ARG A 456 -8.59 -22.46 -21.04
C ARG A 456 -8.17 -22.29 -19.58
N VAL A 457 -8.53 -21.17 -18.99
CA VAL A 457 -8.30 -20.85 -17.58
C VAL A 457 -9.64 -20.71 -16.88
N VAL A 458 -9.72 -21.18 -15.63
CA VAL A 458 -10.89 -21.00 -14.77
C VAL A 458 -10.52 -20.03 -13.67
N LYS A 459 -11.23 -18.90 -13.60
CA LYS A 459 -11.16 -17.97 -12.47
C LYS A 459 -12.29 -18.37 -11.50
N MET A 460 -11.92 -18.89 -10.34
CA MET A 460 -12.87 -19.42 -9.35
C MET A 460 -13.67 -18.30 -8.65
#